data_AF-A0A7L0Y2Z8-F1
#
_entry.id   AF-A0A7L0Y2Z8-F1
#
_cell.length_a   1.000
_cell.length_b   1.000
_cell.length_c   1.000
_cell.angle_alpha   90.00
_cell.angle_beta   90.00
_cell.angle_gamma   90.00
#
_symmetry.space_group_name_H-M   'P 1'
#
loop_
_entity.id
_entity.type
_entity.pdbx_description
1 polymer ?
#
loop_
_entity_poly.entity_id
_entity_poly.type
_entity_poly.pdbx_seq_one_letter_code
_entity_poly.pdbx_strand_id
1 'polypeptide(L)'
;CCSKEAFQLFLSICYMAMFSLAFLQLSEEYGPVFTVHLGSYPVVVLHGHSAVKEALIDRADEFAARGRMPIGDRANNGLGMFAG
;
A
#
# COMPACT_ATOMS: atom_id res chain seq x y z
N CYS A 1 21.79 -16.72 0.51
CA CYS A 1 21.50 -17.10 1.91
C CYS A 1 19.97 -17.14 2.05
N CYS A 2 19.38 -18.31 1.85
CA CYS A 2 17.92 -18.51 1.74
C CYS A 2 17.10 -18.05 2.96
N SER A 3 17.71 -17.77 4.12
CA SER A 3 16.99 -17.26 5.29
C SER A 3 16.51 -15.82 5.18
N LYS A 4 17.18 -14.98 4.38
CA LYS A 4 16.85 -13.54 4.29
C LYS A 4 15.53 -13.32 3.54
N GLU A 5 15.33 -14.06 2.45
CA GLU A 5 14.13 -14.01 1.62
C GLU A 5 12.89 -14.49 2.39
N ALA A 6 13.02 -15.60 3.12
CA ALA A 6 11.95 -16.13 3.95
C ALA A 6 11.57 -15.18 5.10
N PHE A 7 12.56 -14.54 5.73
CA PHE A 7 12.31 -13.53 6.77
C PHE A 7 11.69 -12.24 6.18
N GLN A 8 12.13 -11.80 5.00
CA GLN A 8 11.58 -10.63 4.32
C GLN A 8 10.14 -10.87 3.86
N LEU A 9 9.85 -12.04 3.29
CA LEU A 9 8.49 -12.45 2.94
C LEU A 9 7.61 -12.55 4.17
N PHE A 10 8.10 -13.12 5.27
CA PHE A 10 7.36 -13.19 6.53
C PHE A 10 7.07 -11.81 7.10
N LEU A 11 8.06 -10.91 7.12
CA LEU A 11 7.88 -9.53 7.56
C LEU A 11 6.92 -8.78 6.64
N SER A 12 6.97 -9.00 5.32
CA SER A 12 6.04 -8.43 4.35
C SER A 12 4.62 -8.94 4.55
N ILE A 13 4.43 -10.23 4.82
CA ILE A 13 3.11 -10.84 5.07
C ILE A 13 2.54 -10.30 6.39
N CYS A 14 3.34 -10.28 7.46
CA CYS A 14 2.93 -9.72 8.75
C CYS A 14 2.58 -8.24 8.65
N TYR A 15 3.39 -7.45 7.93
CA TYR A 15 3.17 -6.02 7.75
C TYR A 15 1.89 -5.76 6.94
N MET A 16 1.70 -6.47 5.83
CA MET A 16 0.46 -6.38 5.03
C MET A 16 -0.79 -6.75 5.85
N ALA A 17 -0.72 -7.82 6.64
CA ALA A 17 -1.81 -8.24 7.51
C ALA A 17 -2.12 -7.18 8.59
N MET A 18 -1.09 -6.60 9.22
CA MET A 18 -1.26 -5.53 10.21
C MET A 18 -1.94 -4.29 9.62
N PHE A 19 -1.59 -3.91 8.40
CA PHE A 19 -2.19 -2.74 7.74
C PHE A 19 -3.66 -2.92 7.40
N SER A 20 -4.06 -4.10 6.91
CA SER A 20 -5.46 -4.37 6.57
C SER A 20 -6.42 -4.18 7.74
N LEU A 21 -6.05 -4.66 8.93
CA LEU A 21 -6.89 -4.56 10.12
C LEU A 21 -6.96 -3.12 10.64
N ALA A 22 -5.83 -2.42 10.66
CA ALA A 22 -5.76 -1.02 11.10
C ALA A 22 -6.58 -0.10 10.17
N PHE A 23 -6.48 -0.30 8.86
CA PHE A 23 -7.24 0.51 7.89
C PHE A 23 -8.74 0.28 7.96
N LEU A 24 -9.18 -0.95 8.25
CA LEU A 24 -10.59 -1.24 8.46
C LEU A 24 -11.15 -0.43 9.64
N GLN A 25 -10.46 -0.43 10.78
CA GLN A 25 -10.87 0.34 11.96
C GLN A 25 -10.89 1.85 11.69
N LEU A 26 -9.85 2.37 11.03
CA LEU A 26 -9.79 3.78 10.63
C LEU A 26 -10.93 4.16 9.66
N SER A 27 -11.32 3.25 8.77
CA SER A 27 -12.41 3.53 7.84
C SER A 27 -13.78 3.64 8.51
N GLU A 28 -13.97 2.97 9.66
CA GLU A 28 -15.20 3.08 10.44
C GLU A 28 -15.30 4.45 11.14
N GLU A 29 -14.17 5.02 11.57
CA GLU A 29 -14.14 6.29 12.29
C GLU A 29 -14.04 7.52 11.36
N TYR A 30 -13.19 7.46 10.34
CA TYR A 30 -12.92 8.59 9.44
C TYR A 30 -13.65 8.50 8.10
N GLY A 31 -14.26 7.35 7.80
CA GLY A 31 -14.99 7.11 6.56
C GLY A 31 -14.13 6.48 5.44
N PRO A 32 -14.69 6.36 4.23
CA PRO A 32 -14.10 5.58 3.14
C PRO A 32 -12.83 6.17 2.53
N VAL A 33 -12.50 7.44 2.78
CA VAL A 33 -11.30 8.10 2.27
C VAL A 33 -10.63 8.86 3.40
N PHE A 34 -9.41 8.49 3.73
CA PHE A 34 -8.64 9.14 4.80
C PHE A 34 -7.15 9.16 4.48
N THR A 35 -6.42 10.06 5.15
CA THR A 35 -4.97 10.21 4.97
C THR A 35 -4.25 9.74 6.22
N VAL A 36 -3.28 8.85 6.06
CA VAL A 36 -2.38 8.39 7.10
C VAL A 36 -0.97 8.90 6.85
N HIS A 37 -0.24 9.25 7.90
CA HIS A 37 1.14 9.69 7.78
C HIS A 37 2.08 8.53 8.14
N LEU A 38 2.74 7.97 7.12
CA LEU A 38 3.77 6.95 7.30
C LEU A 38 5.13 7.63 7.45
N GLY A 39 5.45 8.03 8.68
CA GLY A 39 6.63 8.85 8.96
C GLY A 39 6.51 10.21 8.28
N SER A 40 7.40 10.52 7.34
CA SER A 40 7.37 11.77 6.57
C SER A 40 6.53 11.69 5.28
N TYR A 41 5.95 10.53 4.96
CA TYR A 41 5.19 10.32 3.73
C TYR A 41 3.69 10.30 4.02
N PRO A 42 2.91 11.28 3.55
CA PRO A 42 1.45 11.19 3.59
C PRO A 42 0.95 10.16 2.57
N VAL A 43 0.06 9.27 3.00
CA VAL A 43 -0.55 8.22 2.17
C VAL A 43 -2.06 8.34 2.27
N VAL A 44 -2.73 8.43 1.13
CA VAL A 44 -4.19 8.41 1.05
C VAL A 44 -4.65 6.96 0.94
N VAL A 45 -5.53 6.55 1.84
CA VAL A 45 -6.15 5.23 1.85
C VAL A 45 -7.57 5.35 1.33
N LEU A 46 -7.88 4.51 0.34
CA LEU A 46 -9.22 4.37 -0.22
C LEU A 46 -9.82 3.05 0.25
N HIS A 47 -10.93 3.13 0.97
CA HIS A 47 -11.65 2.00 1.52
C HIS A 47 -13.09 1.97 1.01
N GLY A 48 -13.56 0.78 0.60
CA GLY A 48 -14.90 0.57 0.06
C GLY A 48 -14.99 0.65 -1.47
N HIS A 49 -15.95 -0.09 -2.02
CA HIS A 49 -16.06 -0.32 -3.46
C HIS A 49 -16.23 0.97 -4.28
N SER A 50 -17.05 1.91 -3.83
CA SER A 50 -17.30 3.16 -4.56
C SER A 50 -16.04 4.03 -4.69
N ALA A 51 -15.30 4.21 -3.59
CA ALA A 51 -14.07 5.01 -3.59
C ALA A 51 -12.96 4.36 -4.44
N VAL A 52 -12.82 3.04 -4.34
CA VAL A 52 -11.84 2.29 -5.14
C VAL A 52 -12.22 2.31 -6.63
N LYS A 53 -13.50 2.16 -6.96
CA LYS A 53 -13.99 2.23 -8.34
C LYS A 53 -13.71 3.60 -8.96
N GLU A 54 -14.06 4.68 -8.26
CA GLU A 54 -13.84 6.02 -8.79
C GLU A 54 -12.34 6.28 -9.05
N ALA A 55 -11.47 5.94 -8.09
CA ALA A 55 -10.04 6.20 -8.24
C ALA A 55 -9.37 5.32 -9.30
N LEU A 56 -9.65 4.00 -9.31
CA LEU A 56 -8.94 3.06 -10.17
C LEU A 56 -9.58 2.84 -11.54
N ILE A 57 -10.85 3.19 -11.73
CA ILE A 57 -11.56 3.03 -13.00
C ILE A 57 -11.85 4.38 -13.60
N ASP A 58 -12.63 5.21 -12.91
CA ASP A 58 -13.11 6.48 -13.48
C ASP A 58 -11.98 7.51 -13.61
N ARG A 59 -10.98 7.46 -12.72
CA ARG A 59 -9.79 8.33 -12.68
C ARG A 59 -8.48 7.56 -12.84
N ALA A 60 -8.50 6.43 -13.55
CA ALA A 60 -7.38 5.52 -13.67
C ALA A 60 -6.06 6.20 -14.09
N ASP A 61 -6.12 7.21 -14.97
CA ASP A 61 -4.93 7.94 -15.45
C ASP A 61 -4.27 8.77 -14.33
N GLU A 62 -5.07 9.38 -13.46
CA GLU A 62 -4.59 10.16 -12.31
C GLU A 62 -3.95 9.25 -11.23
N PHE A 63 -4.46 8.03 -11.09
CA PHE A 63 -4.01 7.04 -10.09
C PHE A 63 -3.14 5.91 -10.67
N ALA A 64 -2.70 6.02 -11.92
CA ALA A 64 -1.84 5.02 -12.56
C ALA A 64 -0.41 5.01 -12.00
N ALA A 65 0.00 6.10 -11.33
CA ALA A 65 1.32 6.23 -10.74
C ALA A 65 1.52 5.25 -9.58
N ARG A 66 2.73 4.65 -9.51
CA ARG A 66 3.10 3.76 -8.40
C ARG A 66 3.72 4.57 -7.27
N GLY A 67 3.24 4.34 -6.06
CA GLY A 67 3.88 4.89 -4.87
C GLY A 67 5.22 4.21 -4.62
N ARG A 68 6.31 4.99 -4.61
CA ARG A 68 7.63 4.46 -4.32
C ARG A 68 7.76 4.11 -2.83
N MET A 69 7.77 2.82 -2.53
CA MET A 69 8.03 2.32 -1.17
C MET A 69 9.42 1.68 -1.09
N PRO A 70 10.31 2.12 -0.16
CA PRO A 70 11.67 1.61 -0.08
C PRO A 70 11.76 0.11 0.24
N ILE A 71 10.71 -0.48 0.84
CA ILE A 71 10.61 -1.93 1.06
C ILE A 71 10.32 -2.67 -0.25
N GLY A 72 9.46 -2.11 -1.11
CA GLY A 72 9.14 -2.67 -2.43
C GLY A 72 10.36 -2.66 -3.36
N ASP A 73 11.11 -1.56 -3.37
CA ASP A 73 12.35 -1.44 -4.16
C ASP A 73 13.39 -2.51 -3.75
N ARG A 74 13.54 -2.77 -2.44
CA ARG A 74 14.47 -3.80 -1.93
C ARG A 74 14.00 -5.22 -2.23
N ALA A 75 12.70 -5.49 -2.13
CA ALA A 75 12.14 -6.81 -2.42
C ALA A 75 12.23 -7.16 -3.92
N ASN A 76 12.15 -6.16 -4.79
CA ASN A 76 12.19 -6.35 -6.24
C ASN A 76 13.57 -6.06 -6.87
N ASN A 77 14.63 -5.93 -6.05
CA ASN A 77 15.99 -5.55 -6.48
C ASN A 77 16.05 -4.33 -7.42
N GLY A 78 15.08 -3.41 -7.31
CA GLY A 78 14.94 -2.28 -8.24
C GLY A 78 14.73 -2.64 -9.72
N LEU A 79 14.43 -3.90 -10.04
CA LEU A 79 14.36 -4.44 -11.42
C LEU A 79 12.96 -4.95 -11.82
N GLY A 80 11.95 -4.71 -11.00
CA GLY A 80 10.58 -5.06 -11.36
C GLY A 80 9.89 -3.97 -12.17
N MET A 81 8.92 -4.37 -13.01
CA MET A 81 7.95 -3.48 -13.67
C MET A 81 7.15 -2.59 -12.68
N PHE A 82 7.40 -2.73 -11.37
CA PHE A 82 6.79 -2.03 -10.23
C PHE A 82 7.67 -0.93 -9.64
N ALA A 83 8.86 -0.67 -10.19
CA ALA A 83 9.69 0.48 -9.85
C ALA A 83 9.27 1.69 -10.72
N GLY A 84 8.23 2.38 -10.28
CA GLY A 84 7.82 3.69 -10.81
C GLY A 84 8.04 4.76 -9.76
#